data_AF-A0A7S4Q5P1-F1
#
_entry.id   AF-A0A7S4Q5P1-F1
#
_cell.length_a   1.000
_cell.length_b   1.000
_cell.length_c   1.000
_cell.angle_alpha   90.00
_cell.angle_beta   90.00
_cell.angle_gamma   90.00
#
_symmetry.space_group_name_H-M   'P 1'
#
loop_
_entity.id
_entity.type
_entity.pdbx_description
1 polymer ?
#
loop_
_entity_poly.entity_id
_entity_poly.type
_entity_poly.pdbx_seq_one_letter_code
_entity_poly.pdbx_strand_id
1 'polypeptide(L)'
;TDHAGAGRSQIANEESLGVNVVHLAPNTTTTPFTHVLVYTASTLVEQTTPVAILLVDNAASVSSVSLLDGDLDEAELGGTITWSAPRETLLVTFYDVYMAVDPAGIYRSQVGAPVGVGTEHIDLPVDRPLVSYEHVVVYT
;
A
#
# COMPACT_ATOMS: atom_id res chain seq x y z
N THR A 1 -2.35 0.50 27.60
CA THR A 1 -3.79 0.29 27.85
C THR A 1 -3.99 -1.19 28.05
N ASP A 2 -4.80 -1.58 29.05
CA ASP A 2 -4.72 -2.90 29.69
C ASP A 2 -4.80 -4.09 28.73
N HIS A 3 -4.05 -5.14 29.03
CA HIS A 3 -4.17 -6.45 28.36
C HIS A 3 -5.44 -7.21 28.81
N ALA A 4 -6.41 -6.52 29.44
CA ALA A 4 -7.62 -7.10 30.01
C ALA A 4 -8.87 -6.86 29.12
N GLY A 5 -8.72 -6.19 27.97
CA GLY A 5 -9.77 -6.08 26.97
C GLY A 5 -10.83 -5.01 27.28
N ALA A 6 -10.49 -3.97 28.05
CA ALA A 6 -11.35 -2.82 28.24
C ALA A 6 -11.57 -2.08 26.90
N GLY A 7 -12.84 -1.83 26.54
CA GLY A 7 -13.19 -1.12 25.30
C GLY A 7 -13.03 -1.93 24.01
N ARG A 8 -12.98 -3.27 24.08
CA ARG A 8 -12.87 -4.15 22.90
C ARG A 8 -14.10 -4.08 21.99
N SER A 9 -13.86 -4.27 20.68
CA SER A 9 -14.90 -4.53 19.69
C SER A 9 -14.65 -5.88 19.05
N GLN A 10 -15.68 -6.70 18.96
CA GLN A 10 -15.58 -8.03 18.37
C GLN A 10 -15.53 -7.91 16.84
N ILE A 11 -14.50 -8.50 16.23
CA ILE A 11 -14.26 -8.44 14.77
C ILE A 11 -15.16 -9.44 14.02
N ALA A 12 -15.34 -10.63 14.59
CA ALA A 12 -16.15 -11.73 14.05
C ALA A 12 -16.85 -12.46 15.20
N ASN A 13 -17.95 -13.15 14.90
CA ASN A 13 -18.63 -14.01 15.87
C ASN A 13 -17.68 -15.09 16.42
N GLU A 14 -18.07 -15.77 17.48
CA GLU A 14 -17.31 -16.93 17.97
C GLU A 14 -17.12 -17.97 16.86
N GLU A 15 -15.86 -18.25 16.54
CA GLU A 15 -15.50 -19.20 15.50
C GLU A 15 -15.45 -20.63 16.05
N SER A 16 -15.71 -21.60 15.18
CA SER A 16 -15.69 -23.02 15.56
C SER A 16 -14.28 -23.51 15.90
N LEU A 17 -14.19 -24.54 16.75
CA LEU A 17 -12.92 -25.17 17.11
C LEU A 17 -12.18 -25.66 15.86
N GLY A 18 -10.89 -25.33 15.75
CA GLY A 18 -10.04 -25.67 14.60
C GLY A 18 -9.89 -24.56 13.56
N VAL A 19 -10.61 -23.45 13.69
CA VAL A 19 -10.37 -22.23 12.90
C VAL A 19 -9.22 -21.44 13.52
N ASN A 20 -8.15 -21.25 12.76
CA ASN A 20 -6.95 -20.51 13.18
C ASN A 20 -6.72 -19.23 12.35
N VAL A 21 -7.72 -18.81 11.56
CA VAL A 21 -7.64 -17.65 10.67
C VAL A 21 -8.97 -16.91 10.70
N VAL A 22 -8.90 -15.59 10.86
CA VAL A 22 -10.02 -14.67 10.66
C VAL A 22 -9.55 -13.59 9.70
N HIS A 23 -10.38 -13.26 8.71
CA HIS A 23 -10.08 -12.20 7.76
C HIS A 23 -10.72 -10.89 8.20
N LEU A 24 -9.93 -9.82 8.19
CA LEU A 24 -10.42 -8.45 8.27
C LEU A 24 -10.78 -7.96 6.87
N ALA A 25 -11.91 -7.27 6.73
CA ALA A 25 -12.26 -6.64 5.47
C ALA A 25 -11.25 -5.51 5.14
N PRO A 26 -10.92 -5.29 3.87
CA PRO A 26 -10.16 -4.11 3.46
C PRO A 26 -10.81 -2.82 3.96
N ASN A 27 -10.00 -1.81 4.26
CA ASN A 27 -10.46 -0.50 4.75
C ASN A 27 -11.23 -0.54 6.08
N THR A 28 -11.00 -1.56 6.91
CA THR A 28 -11.54 -1.58 8.28
C THR A 28 -10.90 -0.45 9.08
N THR A 29 -11.72 0.47 9.61
CA THR A 29 -11.24 1.54 10.49
C THR A 29 -10.60 0.95 11.74
N THR A 30 -9.30 1.21 11.91
CA THR A 30 -8.53 0.69 13.06
C THR A 30 -8.65 1.59 14.28
N THR A 31 -8.93 2.89 14.13
CA THR A 31 -9.11 3.80 15.26
C THR A 31 -10.42 3.53 15.99
N PRO A 32 -10.45 3.46 17.34
CA PRO A 32 -9.38 3.75 18.29
C PRO A 32 -8.56 2.52 18.75
N PHE A 33 -8.69 1.37 18.09
CA PHE A 33 -8.04 0.11 18.46
C PHE A 33 -6.56 0.09 18.08
N THR A 34 -5.77 -0.59 18.93
CA THR A 34 -4.30 -0.71 18.75
C THR A 34 -3.82 -2.15 18.72
N HIS A 35 -4.65 -3.09 19.15
CA HIS A 35 -4.30 -4.50 19.27
C HIS A 35 -5.43 -5.38 18.77
N VAL A 36 -5.08 -6.55 18.22
CA VAL A 36 -6.01 -7.67 18.05
C VAL A 36 -5.83 -8.60 19.24
N LEU A 37 -6.92 -8.99 19.87
CA LEU A 37 -6.94 -9.90 21.00
C LEU A 37 -7.61 -11.21 20.57
N VAL A 38 -6.98 -12.33 20.89
CA VAL A 38 -7.51 -13.68 20.64
C VAL A 38 -7.75 -14.35 21.98
N TYR A 39 -9.00 -14.74 22.21
CA TYR A 39 -9.46 -15.44 23.41
C TYR A 39 -9.84 -16.87 23.05
N THR A 40 -9.56 -17.80 23.96
CA THR A 40 -10.17 -19.13 23.89
C THR A 40 -11.51 -19.08 24.61
N ALA A 41 -12.56 -19.67 24.03
CA ALA A 41 -13.88 -19.74 24.66
C ALA A 41 -14.39 -21.19 24.73
N SER A 42 -15.27 -21.44 25.70
CA SER A 42 -15.98 -22.71 25.89
C SER A 42 -17.47 -22.43 26.09
N THR A 43 -18.30 -23.47 26.12
CA THR A 43 -19.74 -23.34 26.43
C THR A 43 -20.02 -22.77 27.82
N LEU A 44 -19.04 -22.78 28.72
CA LEU A 44 -19.18 -22.27 30.08
C LEU A 44 -18.74 -20.80 30.18
N VAL A 45 -17.60 -20.45 29.57
CA VAL A 45 -16.99 -19.12 29.69
C VAL A 45 -15.87 -18.87 28.66
N GLU A 46 -15.66 -17.58 28.32
CA GLU A 46 -14.46 -17.04 27.66
C GLU A 46 -13.28 -16.97 28.64
N GLN A 47 -12.07 -17.24 28.15
CA GLN A 47 -10.84 -17.04 28.92
C GLN A 47 -10.68 -15.58 29.35
N THR A 48 -10.13 -15.31 30.54
CA THR A 48 -9.96 -13.94 31.04
C THR A 48 -8.68 -13.25 30.57
N THR A 49 -7.74 -13.99 29.98
CA THR A 49 -6.44 -13.49 29.50
C THR A 49 -6.25 -13.86 28.04
N PRO A 50 -6.24 -12.89 27.11
CA PRO A 50 -6.01 -13.15 25.69
C PRO A 50 -4.53 -13.23 25.35
N VAL A 51 -4.24 -13.73 24.15
CA VAL A 51 -3.02 -13.37 23.42
C VAL A 51 -3.30 -12.13 22.58
N ALA A 52 -2.35 -11.20 22.52
CA ALA A 52 -2.52 -9.96 21.77
C ALA A 52 -1.38 -9.74 20.78
N ILE A 53 -1.72 -9.18 19.61
CA ILE A 53 -0.77 -8.67 18.62
C ILE A 53 -1.05 -7.18 18.35
N LEU A 54 -0.02 -6.42 17.99
CA LEU A 54 -0.15 -5.01 17.62
C LEU A 54 -0.82 -4.90 16.24
N LEU A 55 -1.80 -4.00 16.11
CA LEU A 55 -2.32 -3.59 14.80
C LEU A 55 -1.29 -2.68 14.13
N VAL A 56 -0.82 -3.08 12.95
CA VAL A 56 0.07 -2.27 12.11
C VAL A 56 -0.62 -2.06 10.77
N ASP A 57 -0.95 -0.81 10.47
CA ASP A 57 -1.40 -0.40 9.14
C ASP A 57 -0.16 -0.06 8.30
N ASN A 58 0.16 -0.92 7.33
CA ASN A 58 1.32 -0.75 6.47
C ASN A 58 0.87 -0.20 5.12
N ALA A 59 1.24 1.05 4.83
CA ALA A 59 1.15 1.62 3.49
C ALA A 59 2.45 1.34 2.73
N ALA A 60 2.36 0.57 1.65
CA ALA A 60 3.51 0.29 0.79
C ALA A 60 3.62 1.38 -0.27
N SER A 61 4.26 2.51 0.03
CA SER A 61 4.46 3.60 -0.96
C SER A 61 5.90 3.64 -1.45
N VAL A 62 6.08 3.87 -2.75
CA VAL A 62 7.40 4.12 -3.34
C VAL A 62 7.96 5.48 -2.90
N SER A 63 9.27 5.64 -3.01
CA SER A 63 9.95 6.92 -2.72
C SER A 63 10.96 7.28 -3.80
N SER A 64 11.57 8.47 -3.71
CA SER A 64 12.66 8.89 -4.59
C SER A 64 12.33 8.78 -6.09
N VAL A 65 11.10 9.12 -6.47
CA VAL A 65 10.68 9.14 -7.87
C VAL A 65 11.47 10.22 -8.61
N SER A 66 12.16 9.85 -9.68
CA SER A 66 12.91 10.77 -10.53
C SER A 66 12.81 10.39 -12.00
N LEU A 67 12.92 11.38 -12.88
CA LEU A 67 13.08 11.20 -14.32
C LEU A 67 14.43 11.78 -14.71
N LEU A 68 15.26 10.98 -15.37
CA LEU A 68 16.44 11.48 -16.08
C LEU A 68 16.04 11.71 -17.53
N ASP A 69 15.84 12.97 -17.89
CA ASP A 69 15.52 13.39 -19.25
C ASP A 69 16.78 13.38 -20.12
N GLY A 70 16.70 12.72 -21.28
CA GLY A 70 17.83 12.31 -22.10
C GLY A 70 17.60 12.41 -23.60
N ASP A 71 16.42 12.84 -24.07
CA ASP A 71 16.17 13.05 -25.50
C ASP A 71 16.61 14.42 -26.01
N LEU A 72 17.01 15.35 -25.13
CA LEU A 72 17.67 16.64 -25.43
C LEU A 72 16.86 17.62 -26.32
N ASP A 73 15.64 17.27 -26.68
CA ASP A 73 14.75 18.08 -27.49
C ASP A 73 13.87 18.98 -26.61
N GLU A 74 13.83 20.28 -26.93
CA GLU A 74 13.09 21.25 -26.13
C GLU A 74 11.58 20.95 -26.17
N ALA A 75 10.96 20.85 -24.99
CA ALA A 75 9.54 20.53 -24.80
C ALA A 75 9.12 19.09 -25.12
N GLU A 76 10.07 18.17 -25.21
CA GLU A 76 9.82 16.73 -25.22
C GLU A 76 10.44 16.08 -23.97
N LEU A 77 10.04 14.84 -23.70
CA LEU A 77 10.59 14.04 -22.60
C LEU A 77 10.92 12.66 -23.12
N GLY A 78 12.08 12.18 -22.72
CA GLY A 78 12.54 10.85 -23.10
C GLY A 78 13.64 10.40 -22.16
N GLY A 79 13.58 9.16 -21.69
CA GLY A 79 14.58 8.65 -20.75
C GLY A 79 14.00 7.67 -19.75
N THR A 80 14.62 7.57 -18.58
CA THR A 80 14.27 6.55 -17.59
C THR A 80 13.67 7.18 -16.35
N ILE A 81 12.47 6.72 -16.00
CA ILE A 81 11.82 7.00 -14.71
C ILE A 81 12.30 5.96 -13.72
N THR A 82 12.74 6.38 -12.55
CA THR A 82 13.23 5.50 -11.47
C THR A 82 12.53 5.79 -10.15
N TRP A 83 12.40 4.79 -9.28
CA TRP A 83 11.87 4.92 -7.93
C TRP A 83 12.54 3.93 -6.98
N SER A 84 12.46 4.19 -5.68
CA SER A 84 12.80 3.20 -4.65
C SER A 84 11.57 2.39 -4.26
N ALA A 85 11.73 1.07 -4.16
CA ALA A 85 10.69 0.19 -3.66
C ALA A 85 10.27 0.56 -2.22
N PRO A 86 9.01 0.32 -1.83
CA PRO A 86 8.57 0.44 -0.45
C PRO A 86 9.37 -0.49 0.47
N ARG A 87 9.45 -0.14 1.76
CA ARG A 87 10.08 -1.03 2.76
C ARG A 87 9.38 -2.37 2.86
N GLU A 88 8.05 -2.38 2.74
CA GLU A 88 7.22 -3.59 2.79
C GLU A 88 6.62 -3.85 1.41
N THR A 89 7.08 -4.89 0.72
CA THR A 89 6.62 -5.27 -0.62
C THR A 89 5.74 -6.52 -0.63
N LEU A 90 5.48 -7.13 0.53
CA LEU A 90 4.76 -8.40 0.66
C LEU A 90 3.38 -8.42 -0.02
N LEU A 91 2.70 -7.27 -0.09
CA LEU A 91 1.39 -7.12 -0.70
C LEU A 91 1.42 -6.34 -2.02
N VAL A 92 2.59 -5.84 -2.43
CA VAL A 92 2.77 -5.11 -3.69
C VAL A 92 3.02 -6.12 -4.80
N THR A 93 2.21 -6.07 -5.85
CA THR A 93 2.34 -6.98 -7.00
C THR A 93 2.92 -6.27 -8.22
N PHE A 94 2.50 -5.03 -8.45
CA PHE A 94 2.93 -4.21 -9.57
C PHE A 94 3.16 -2.76 -9.14
N TYR A 95 3.91 -2.03 -9.96
CA TYR A 95 3.99 -0.58 -9.91
C TYR A 95 3.31 0.00 -11.15
N ASP A 96 2.46 1.00 -10.94
CA ASP A 96 1.84 1.77 -12.00
C ASP A 96 2.45 3.17 -12.07
N VAL A 97 3.05 3.51 -13.21
CA VAL A 97 3.74 4.79 -13.44
C VAL A 97 2.87 5.70 -14.30
N TYR A 98 2.72 6.96 -13.90
CA TYR A 98 1.96 7.96 -14.66
C TYR A 98 2.68 9.30 -14.74
N MET A 99 2.45 10.00 -15.85
CA MET A 99 2.66 11.44 -15.97
C MET A 99 1.41 12.17 -15.48
N ALA A 100 1.54 13.25 -14.72
CA ALA A 100 0.43 14.02 -14.14
C ALA A 100 0.70 15.52 -14.17
N VAL A 101 -0.35 16.33 -14.07
CA VAL A 101 -0.21 17.80 -14.03
C VAL A 101 0.19 18.29 -12.64
N ASP A 102 0.00 17.48 -11.60
CA ASP A 102 0.32 17.82 -10.22
C ASP A 102 0.81 16.60 -9.41
N PRO A 103 1.34 16.80 -8.19
CA PRO A 103 1.77 15.69 -7.32
C PRO A 103 0.63 14.78 -6.84
N ALA A 104 -0.63 15.21 -6.96
CA ALA A 104 -1.79 14.43 -6.57
C ALA A 104 -2.24 13.44 -7.66
N GLY A 105 -1.63 13.49 -8.85
CA GLY A 105 -1.98 12.62 -9.97
C GLY A 105 -3.19 13.10 -10.77
N ILE A 106 -3.49 14.41 -10.74
CA ILE A 106 -4.56 14.99 -11.56
C ILE A 106 -4.22 14.84 -13.05
N TYR A 107 -5.26 14.53 -13.85
CA TYR A 107 -5.19 14.27 -15.29
C TYR A 107 -4.12 13.26 -15.72
N ARG A 108 -3.81 12.30 -14.86
CA ARG A 108 -2.71 11.35 -15.09
C ARG A 108 -2.86 10.53 -16.38
N SER A 109 -1.74 10.27 -17.04
CA SER A 109 -1.60 9.41 -18.22
C SER A 109 -0.55 8.34 -17.95
N GLN A 110 -0.94 7.07 -18.08
CA GLN A 110 -0.08 5.93 -17.75
C GLN A 110 1.13 5.86 -18.68
N VAL A 111 2.28 5.50 -18.12
CA VAL A 111 3.52 5.23 -18.83
C VAL A 111 3.68 3.72 -18.93
N GLY A 112 3.60 3.19 -20.15
CA GLY A 112 3.75 1.75 -20.38
C GLY A 112 2.70 0.89 -19.68
N ALA A 113 3.01 -0.39 -19.52
CA ALA A 113 2.22 -1.35 -18.74
C ALA A 113 2.72 -1.41 -17.29
N PRO A 114 1.89 -1.85 -16.33
CA PRO A 114 2.33 -2.05 -14.95
C PRO A 114 3.55 -2.98 -14.90
N VAL A 115 4.55 -2.63 -14.10
CA VAL A 115 5.79 -3.43 -13.95
C VAL A 115 5.76 -4.22 -12.65
N GLY A 116 6.29 -5.44 -12.65
CA GLY A 116 6.25 -6.30 -11.47
C GLY A 116 7.13 -5.78 -10.32
N VAL A 117 6.76 -6.13 -9.08
CA VAL A 117 7.58 -5.89 -7.89
C VAL A 117 9.02 -6.41 -8.09
N GLY A 118 10.01 -5.63 -7.64
CA GLY A 118 11.43 -5.85 -7.94
C GLY A 118 11.94 -5.10 -9.18
N THR A 119 11.04 -4.46 -9.94
CA THR A 119 11.41 -3.48 -10.97
C THR A 119 11.34 -2.08 -10.37
N GLU A 120 12.39 -1.29 -10.55
CA GLU A 120 12.55 0.05 -9.95
C GLU A 120 12.71 1.15 -11.01
N HIS A 121 12.44 0.83 -12.27
CA HIS A 121 12.49 1.76 -13.37
C HIS A 121 11.53 1.40 -14.50
N ILE A 122 11.15 2.40 -15.30
CA ILE A 122 10.51 2.21 -16.60
C ILE A 122 11.06 3.23 -17.59
N ASP A 123 11.26 2.79 -18.83
CA ASP A 123 11.69 3.68 -19.90
C ASP A 123 10.47 4.43 -20.47
N LEU A 124 10.60 5.75 -20.51
CA LEU A 124 9.73 6.65 -21.22
C LEU A 124 10.19 6.69 -22.68
N PRO A 125 9.31 6.40 -23.66
CA PRO A 125 9.64 6.60 -25.06
C PRO A 125 10.10 8.04 -25.30
N VAL A 126 11.13 8.20 -26.13
CA VAL A 126 11.61 9.51 -26.58
C VAL A 126 10.54 10.28 -27.35
N ASP A 127 10.72 11.58 -27.43
CA ASP A 127 9.87 12.51 -28.19
C ASP A 127 8.44 12.58 -27.62
N ARG A 128 8.27 12.36 -26.31
CA ARG A 128 6.95 12.47 -25.68
C ARG A 128 6.63 13.96 -25.46
N PRO A 129 5.56 14.51 -26.05
CA PRO A 129 5.28 15.94 -25.90
C PRO A 129 4.96 16.33 -24.44
N LEU A 130 5.52 17.44 -23.97
CA LEU A 130 5.16 18.08 -22.69
C LEU A 130 3.78 18.75 -22.78
N VAL A 131 2.71 17.97 -22.84
CA VAL A 131 1.35 18.50 -23.04
C VAL A 131 0.70 19.04 -21.75
N SER A 132 1.49 19.53 -20.78
CA SER A 132 1.15 19.99 -19.40
C SER A 132 1.51 19.06 -18.24
N TYR A 133 2.17 17.93 -18.52
CA TYR A 133 2.61 17.04 -17.45
C TYR A 133 3.88 17.56 -16.77
N GLU A 134 3.74 18.02 -15.53
CA GLU A 134 4.85 18.55 -14.73
C GLU A 134 5.37 17.54 -13.70
N HIS A 135 4.66 16.42 -13.51
CA HIS A 135 4.93 15.48 -12.43
C HIS A 135 4.94 14.02 -12.92
N VAL A 136 5.78 13.21 -12.30
CA VAL A 136 5.73 11.75 -12.38
C VAL A 136 5.21 11.23 -11.04
N VAL A 137 4.19 10.37 -11.09
CA VAL A 137 3.62 9.71 -9.91
C VAL A 137 3.65 8.19 -10.11
N VAL A 138 4.03 7.46 -9.07
CA VAL A 138 4.15 6.00 -9.08
C VAL A 138 3.29 5.43 -7.96
N TYR A 139 2.44 4.47 -8.30
CA TYR A 139 1.53 3.78 -7.39
C TYR A 139 1.92 2.30 -7.25
N THR A 140 1.48 1.70 -6.15
CA THR A 140 1.70 0.31 -5.73
C THR A 140 0.41 -0.48 -5.63
#